data_AF-A0A536G2H6-F1
#
_entry.id   AF-A0A536G2H6-F1
#
_cell.length_a   1.000
_cell.length_b   1.000
_cell.length_c   1.000
_cell.angle_alpha   90.00
_cell.angle_beta   90.00
_cell.angle_gamma   90.00
#
_symmetry.space_group_name_H-M   'P 1'
#
loop_
_entity.id
_entity.type
_entity.pdbx_description
1 polymer ?
#
loop_
_entity_poly.entity_id
_entity_poly.type
_entity_poly.pdbx_seq_one_letter_code
_entity_poly.pdbx_strand_id
1 'polypeptide(L)'
;MFAVQQPMAGSAFEYVMVEPAWKSLASWYLVAQDDQALPPDAQRFFANRMGATTVEAKSNHLAMVSHPDEVVRLIKTAAEKVQRTETLASASR
;
A
#
# COMPACT_ATOMS: atom_id res chain seq x y z
N MET A 1 3.83 -1.88 21.12
CA MET A 1 3.13 -1.04 20.12
C MET A 1 1.66 -0.92 20.50
N PHE A 2 1.36 -0.17 21.55
CA PHE A 2 -0.01 -0.01 22.11
C PHE A 2 -0.23 1.37 22.75
N ALA A 3 0.77 2.26 22.73
CA ALA A 3 0.67 3.56 23.41
C ALA A 3 -0.13 4.61 22.61
N VAL A 4 -0.25 4.46 21.28
CA VAL A 4 -0.95 5.43 20.40
C VAL A 4 -1.85 4.81 19.33
N GLN A 5 -1.61 3.56 18.90
CA GLN A 5 -2.44 2.89 17.90
C GLN A 5 -3.82 2.56 18.49
N GLN A 6 -4.88 3.10 17.90
CA GLN A 6 -6.26 2.82 18.32
C GLN A 6 -6.78 1.54 17.64
N PRO A 7 -7.79 0.87 18.24
CA PRO A 7 -8.50 -0.21 17.58
C PRO A 7 -9.07 0.22 16.22
N MET A 8 -9.15 -0.72 15.29
CA MET A 8 -9.86 -0.50 14.03
C MET A 8 -11.34 -0.21 14.32
N ALA A 9 -11.92 0.79 13.66
CA ALA A 9 -13.34 1.11 13.78
C ALA A 9 -14.18 -0.07 13.25
N GLY A 10 -15.09 -0.61 14.07
CA GLY A 10 -15.93 -1.76 13.69
C GLY A 10 -16.78 -1.52 12.44
N SER A 11 -17.24 -0.28 12.25
CA SER A 11 -17.99 0.13 11.05
C SER A 11 -17.20 -0.02 9.74
N ALA A 12 -15.87 -0.11 9.79
CA ALA A 12 -15.05 -0.37 8.61
C ALA A 12 -15.35 -1.74 7.97
N PHE A 13 -15.85 -2.71 8.75
CA PHE A 13 -16.23 -4.03 8.26
C PHE A 13 -17.63 -4.10 7.65
N GLU A 14 -18.47 -3.08 7.87
CA GLU A 14 -19.84 -3.00 7.35
C GLU A 14 -19.91 -2.23 6.03
N TYR A 15 -18.85 -1.50 5.69
CA TYR A 15 -18.83 -0.65 4.50
C TYR A 15 -18.81 -1.47 3.21
N VAL A 16 -19.76 -1.16 2.31
CA VAL A 16 -19.82 -1.76 0.98
C VAL A 16 -19.13 -0.84 -0.03
N MET A 17 -17.94 -1.25 -0.49
CA MET A 17 -17.23 -0.58 -1.58
C MET A 17 -17.89 -0.90 -2.93
N VAL A 18 -18.27 0.14 -3.69
CA VAL A 18 -18.83 -0.02 -5.04
C VAL A 18 -17.72 -0.16 -6.08
N GLU A 19 -16.89 0.87 -6.24
CA GLU A 19 -15.76 0.85 -7.17
C GLU A 19 -14.46 1.13 -6.42
N PRO A 20 -13.55 0.15 -6.31
CA PRO A 20 -12.30 0.36 -5.61
C PRO A 20 -11.35 1.23 -6.44
N ALA A 21 -10.73 2.23 -5.79
CA ALA A 21 -9.86 3.19 -6.45
C ALA A 21 -8.66 2.57 -7.19
N TRP A 22 -8.17 1.39 -6.75
CA TRP A 22 -7.05 0.69 -7.40
C TRP A 22 -7.35 0.19 -8.81
N LYS A 23 -8.61 0.25 -9.28
CA LYS A 23 -8.95 -0.04 -10.68
C LYS A 23 -8.63 1.10 -11.64
N SER A 24 -8.59 2.34 -11.16
CA SER A 24 -8.36 3.54 -11.99
C SER A 24 -7.11 4.32 -11.59
N LEU A 25 -6.62 4.13 -10.38
CA LEU A 25 -5.40 4.77 -9.87
C LEU A 25 -4.23 3.80 -9.86
N ALA A 26 -3.05 4.32 -10.20
CA ALA A 26 -1.80 3.61 -10.00
C ALA A 26 -1.67 3.19 -8.52
N SER A 27 -1.23 1.96 -8.31
CA SER A 27 -1.20 1.35 -6.99
C SER A 27 0.20 0.83 -6.64
N TRP A 28 0.55 0.87 -5.36
CA TRP A 28 1.81 0.36 -4.80
C TRP A 28 1.50 -0.53 -3.61
N TYR A 29 2.34 -1.54 -3.40
CA TYR A 29 2.17 -2.49 -2.31
C TYR A 29 3.52 -2.90 -1.73
N LEU A 30 3.61 -3.00 -0.39
CA LEU A 30 4.74 -3.59 0.30
C LEU A 30 4.31 -4.90 0.94
N VAL A 31 4.90 -6.01 0.51
CA VAL A 31 4.68 -7.32 1.11
C VAL A 31 5.62 -7.50 2.29
N ALA A 32 5.07 -7.74 3.47
CA ALA A 32 5.83 -8.12 4.66
C ALA A 32 6.01 -9.64 4.66
N GLN A 33 7.24 -10.12 4.43
CA GLN A 33 7.53 -11.55 4.18
C GLN A 33 7.26 -12.47 5.37
N ASP A 34 7.29 -11.94 6.59
CA ASP A 34 7.12 -12.69 7.83
C ASP A 34 5.88 -12.22 8.61
N ASP A 35 4.88 -11.66 7.92
CA ASP A 35 3.65 -11.15 8.53
C ASP A 35 2.78 -12.27 9.11
N GLN A 36 2.46 -12.14 10.40
CA GLN A 36 1.63 -13.10 11.15
C GLN A 36 0.18 -12.64 11.36
N ALA A 37 -0.15 -11.40 10.99
CA ALA A 37 -1.52 -10.90 11.00
C ALA A 37 -2.19 -11.09 9.63
N LEU A 38 -1.44 -10.97 8.54
CA LEU A 38 -1.93 -11.18 7.18
C LEU A 38 -0.94 -12.06 6.39
N PRO A 39 -1.32 -13.28 5.96
CA PRO A 39 -0.39 -14.18 5.28
C PRO A 39 0.27 -13.53 4.04
N PRO A 40 1.59 -13.65 3.86
CA PRO A 40 2.31 -13.04 2.74
C PRO A 40 1.75 -13.41 1.36
N ASP A 41 1.25 -14.63 1.19
CA ASP A 41 0.65 -15.06 -0.07
C ASP A 41 -0.70 -14.37 -0.35
N ALA A 42 -1.47 -14.05 0.69
CA ALA A 42 -2.67 -13.22 0.54
C ALA A 42 -2.30 -11.79 0.14
N GLN A 43 -1.22 -11.24 0.71
CA GLN A 43 -0.70 -9.93 0.34
C GLN A 43 -0.29 -9.88 -1.14
N ARG A 44 0.47 -10.89 -1.61
CA ARG A 44 0.84 -11.03 -3.03
C ARG A 44 -0.37 -11.17 -3.93
N PHE A 45 -1.37 -11.94 -3.53
CA PHE A 45 -2.63 -12.04 -4.26
C PHE A 45 -3.33 -10.69 -4.39
N PHE A 46 -3.42 -9.90 -3.31
CA PHE A 46 -4.01 -8.55 -3.35
C PHE A 46 -3.21 -7.62 -4.27
N ALA A 47 -1.89 -7.58 -4.12
CA ALA A 47 -1.04 -6.74 -4.94
C ALA A 47 -1.18 -7.07 -6.44
N ASN A 48 -1.22 -8.36 -6.79
CA ASN A 48 -1.43 -8.81 -8.16
C ASN A 48 -2.83 -8.42 -8.68
N ARG A 49 -3.88 -8.63 -7.87
CA ARG A 49 -5.25 -8.25 -8.23
C ARG A 49 -5.38 -6.75 -8.49
N MET A 50 -4.62 -5.93 -7.77
CA MET A 50 -4.58 -4.48 -7.94
C MET A 50 -3.70 -4.03 -9.12
N GLY A 51 -2.88 -4.90 -9.71
CA GLY A 51 -1.84 -4.50 -10.66
C GLY A 51 -0.80 -3.56 -10.04
N ALA A 52 -0.52 -3.71 -8.75
CA ALA A 52 0.32 -2.78 -8.01
C ALA A 52 1.81 -2.94 -8.36
N THR A 53 2.57 -1.85 -8.27
CA THR A 53 4.03 -1.93 -8.17
C THR A 53 4.38 -2.45 -6.77
N THR A 54 4.97 -3.64 -6.72
CA THR A 54 5.21 -4.35 -5.45
C THR A 54 6.68 -4.37 -5.07
N VAL A 55 6.95 -4.16 -3.78
CA VAL A 55 8.24 -4.46 -3.14
C VAL A 55 8.01 -5.44 -1.99
N GLU A 56 9.03 -6.23 -1.64
CA GLU A 56 8.97 -7.11 -0.47
C GLU A 56 10.02 -6.70 0.56
N ALA A 57 9.63 -6.75 1.84
CA ALA A 57 10.48 -6.45 2.98
C ALA A 57 10.52 -7.66 3.92
N LYS A 58 11.70 -7.95 4.48
CA LYS A 58 11.87 -9.01 5.49
C LYS A 58 11.38 -8.52 6.87
N SER A 59 10.08 -8.29 6.97
CA SER A 59 9.40 -7.74 8.14
C SER A 59 8.20 -8.61 8.53
N ASN A 60 7.84 -8.57 9.82
CA ASN A 60 6.48 -8.91 10.27
C ASN A 60 5.52 -7.75 9.91
N HIS A 61 4.30 -7.77 10.42
CA HIS A 61 3.18 -6.90 10.04
C HIS A 61 3.47 -5.40 9.98
N LEU A 62 4.35 -4.90 10.86
CA LEU A 62 4.53 -3.46 11.08
C LEU A 62 5.82 -2.94 10.45
N ALA A 63 5.93 -3.13 9.13
CA ALA A 63 7.09 -2.72 8.33
C ALA A 63 7.40 -1.21 8.42
N MET A 64 6.38 -0.37 8.63
CA MET A 64 6.59 1.08 8.83
C MET A 64 7.31 1.43 10.13
N VAL A 65 7.39 0.50 11.08
CA VAL A 65 8.13 0.68 12.34
C VAL A 65 9.49 -0.02 12.28
N SER A 66 9.55 -1.24 11.76
CA SER A 66 10.78 -2.04 11.71
C SER A 66 11.70 -1.66 10.54
N HIS A 67 11.12 -1.26 9.40
CA HIS A 67 11.82 -0.92 8.15
C HIS A 67 11.34 0.43 7.59
N PRO A 68 11.38 1.52 8.39
CA PRO A 68 10.81 2.81 8.00
C PRO A 68 11.42 3.36 6.71
N ASP A 69 12.72 3.14 6.48
CA ASP A 69 13.39 3.62 5.27
C ASP A 69 12.87 2.93 3.99
N GLU A 70 12.53 1.64 4.06
CA GLU A 70 11.92 0.92 2.93
C GLU A 70 10.55 1.49 2.59
N VAL A 71 9.73 1.73 3.63
CA VAL A 71 8.40 2.33 3.48
C VAL A 71 8.50 3.76 2.90
N VAL A 72 9.40 4.58 3.44
CA VAL A 72 9.62 5.96 2.96
C VAL A 72 10.08 5.96 1.50
N ARG A 73 11.00 5.07 1.12
CA ARG A 73 11.44 4.95 -0.28
C ARG A 73 10.28 4.61 -1.20
N LEU A 74 9.45 3.63 -0.84
CA LEU A 74 8.29 3.24 -1.65
C LEU A 74 7.32 4.41 -1.84
N ILE A 75 7.00 5.13 -0.76
CA ILE A 75 6.08 6.29 -0.81
C ILE A 75 6.66 7.42 -1.69
N LYS A 76 7.96 7.73 -1.55
CA LYS A 76 8.61 8.77 -2.38
C LYS A 76 8.57 8.39 -3.87
N THR A 77 8.93 7.16 -4.20
CA THR A 77 8.87 6.67 -5.59
C THR A 77 7.44 6.73 -6.15
N ALA A 78 6.43 6.38 -5.34
CA ALA A 78 5.04 6.50 -5.75
C ALA A 78 4.65 7.96 -6.04
N ALA A 79 4.94 8.87 -5.11
CA ALA A 79 4.62 10.29 -5.23
C ALA A 79 5.29 10.93 -6.47
N GLU A 80 6.57 10.66 -6.68
CA GLU A 80 7.31 11.17 -7.85
C GLU A 80 6.71 10.66 -9.17
N LYS A 81 6.31 9.38 -9.22
CA LYS A 81 5.73 8.76 -10.42
C LYS A 81 4.34 9.33 -10.73
N VAL A 82 3.50 9.53 -9.72
CA VAL A 82 2.18 10.17 -9.88
C VAL A 82 2.36 11.61 -10.37
N GLN A 83 3.18 12.42 -9.70
CA GLN A 83 3.41 13.82 -10.07
C GLN A 83 3.94 13.97 -11.50
N ARG A 84 4.87 13.09 -11.93
CA ARG A 84 5.37 13.09 -13.30
C ARG A 84 4.27 12.79 -14.30
N THR A 85 3.40 11.82 -14.01
CA THR A 85 2.29 11.42 -14.89
C THR A 85 1.31 12.58 -15.08
N GLU A 86 0.94 13.26 -13.99
CA GLU A 86 0.06 14.43 -14.03
C GLU A 86 0.68 15.60 -14.79
N THR A 87 1.97 15.87 -14.57
CA THR A 87 2.69 16.96 -15.25
C THR A 87 2.71 16.75 -16.77
N LEU A 88 3.00 15.52 -17.21
CA LEU A 88 3.00 15.16 -18.63
C LEU A 88 1.60 15.28 -19.25
N ALA A 89 0.56 14.85 -18.51
CA ALA A 89 -0.83 14.98 -18.95
C ALA A 89 -1.28 16.45 -19.04
N SER A 90 -0.74 17.33 -18.20
CA SER A 90 -1.01 18.77 -18.27
C SER A 90 -0.26 19.47 -19.40
N ALA A 91 0.94 19.02 -19.76
CA ALA A 91 1.76 19.62 -20.81
C ALA A 91 1.34 19.22 -22.24
N SER A 92 0.52 18.17 -22.37
CA SER A 92 0.00 17.67 -23.66
C SER A 92 -1.39 18.20 -24.00
N ARG A 93 -1.91 19.13 -23.21
CA ARG A 93 -3.16 19.86 -23.43
C ARG A 93 -2.84 21.29 -23.84
#